data_AF-A0A433Q636-F1
#
_entry.id   AF-A0A433Q636-F1
#
_cell.length_a   1.000
_cell.length_b   1.000
_cell.length_c   1.000
_cell.angle_alpha   90.00
_cell.angle_beta   90.00
_cell.angle_gamma   90.00
#
_symmetry.space_group_name_H-M   'P 1'
#
loop_
_entity.id
_entity.type
_entity.pdbx_description
1 polymer ?
#
loop_
_entity_poly.entity_id
_entity_poly.type
_entity_poly.pdbx_seq_one_letter_code
_entity_poly.pdbx_strand_id
1 'polypeptide(L)'
;MLSIVKCTVLSVIKSTQVDAYLLSESSMFVYPHKMVLKTCGTTTLLNALPRILGIARQYCGFQKVWRVFYSRKNFMFPDKQQGPHKSWKQEVSFLNTHFDGGSAYKIGKVNNDHWYLYLTAPADDVLHHEESEDDFPPTPSGSDSESDSSPFGGSGYPQHDQTVEILMTKLNPKAMRQFYHHPDEEAGTIGGRRVDQQTGLDDIYPTASAQLDSYLFQPCGYSANGLWDGGYWTIHVTPEPTCSYASFETNIPVEISHSMAARGDGKINAKVAVKQTTPIQALIQQVTSVFQPDSFSVTLFSSHPREFTGRSRVRSDSGVGDLHSDLRRHPKDDGRYHHDHASMVKSMANIDGYKRTDRILYEFEGYDLMFGHYCSV
;
A
#
# COMPACT_ATOMS: atom_id res chain seq x y z
N MET A 1 4.50 -21.68 -2.37
CA MET A 1 3.90 -20.58 -1.60
C MET A 1 2.57 -20.18 -2.21
N LEU A 2 2.55 -19.59 -3.40
CA LEU A 2 1.29 -19.17 -4.06
C LEU A 2 0.27 -20.31 -4.26
N SER A 3 0.74 -21.53 -4.53
CA SER A 3 -0.11 -22.72 -4.60
C SER A 3 -0.86 -23.06 -3.30
N ILE A 4 -0.33 -22.70 -2.13
CA ILE A 4 -1.00 -22.89 -0.82
C ILE A 4 -2.31 -22.10 -0.79
N VAL A 5 -2.30 -20.94 -1.43
CA VAL A 5 -3.42 -20.00 -1.48
C VAL A 5 -4.09 -19.98 -2.86
N LYS A 6 -3.85 -21.01 -3.68
CA LYS A 6 -4.49 -21.20 -4.99
C LYS A 6 -4.27 -20.05 -5.99
N CYS A 7 -3.16 -19.33 -5.88
CA CYS A 7 -2.74 -18.35 -6.87
C CYS A 7 -1.72 -18.96 -7.84
N THR A 8 -1.79 -18.57 -9.11
CA THR A 8 -0.82 -18.93 -10.15
C THR A 8 -0.23 -17.67 -10.77
N VAL A 9 1.07 -17.69 -11.07
CA VAL A 9 1.74 -16.61 -11.81
C VAL A 9 1.35 -16.69 -13.28
N LEU A 10 0.83 -15.59 -13.82
CA LEU A 10 0.49 -15.45 -15.23
C LEU A 10 1.66 -14.88 -16.03
N SER A 11 2.29 -13.84 -15.48
CA SER A 11 3.38 -13.10 -16.11
C SER A 11 4.19 -12.34 -15.05
N VAL A 12 5.39 -11.89 -15.45
CA VAL A 12 6.31 -11.18 -14.56
C VAL A 12 6.97 -10.05 -15.35
N ILE A 13 6.95 -8.85 -14.78
CA ILE A 13 7.77 -7.72 -15.22
C ILE A 13 8.76 -7.35 -14.11
N LYS A 14 9.92 -6.84 -14.50
CA LYS A 14 11.04 -6.61 -13.59
C LYS A 14 11.63 -5.22 -13.75
N SER A 15 12.11 -4.68 -12.65
CA SER A 15 12.92 -3.47 -12.60
C SER A 15 14.13 -3.70 -11.70
N THR A 16 14.99 -2.71 -11.58
CA THR A 16 16.16 -2.80 -10.69
C THR A 16 15.76 -2.94 -9.21
N GLN A 17 14.60 -2.42 -8.80
CA GLN A 17 14.19 -2.38 -7.39
C GLN A 17 13.07 -3.37 -7.03
N VAL A 18 12.23 -3.74 -8.00
CA VAL A 18 11.04 -4.56 -7.76
C VAL A 18 10.74 -5.49 -8.92
N ASP A 19 10.44 -6.74 -8.57
CA ASP A 19 9.82 -7.73 -9.45
C ASP A 19 8.31 -7.74 -9.20
N ALA A 20 7.51 -7.56 -10.24
CA ALA A 20 6.06 -7.61 -10.18
C ALA A 20 5.53 -8.86 -10.86
N TYR A 21 4.78 -9.66 -10.11
CA TYR A 21 4.16 -10.91 -10.55
C TYR A 21 2.66 -10.68 -10.69
N LEU A 22 2.17 -10.73 -11.93
CA LEU A 22 0.73 -10.75 -12.19
C LEU A 22 0.22 -12.17 -11.94
N LEU A 23 -0.78 -12.30 -11.07
CA LEU A 23 -1.34 -13.57 -10.67
C LEU A 23 -2.76 -13.73 -11.22
N SER A 24 -3.30 -14.95 -11.14
CA SER A 24 -4.72 -15.25 -11.39
C SER A 24 -5.63 -14.42 -10.47
N GLU A 25 -6.07 -13.25 -10.96
CA GLU A 25 -6.86 -12.21 -10.28
C GLU A 25 -6.18 -11.53 -9.08
N SER A 26 -4.86 -11.50 -9.03
CA SER A 26 -4.11 -11.08 -7.83
C SER A 26 -2.74 -10.53 -8.21
N SER A 27 -2.02 -9.93 -7.27
CA SER A 27 -0.69 -9.35 -7.54
C SER A 27 0.29 -9.58 -6.40
N MET A 28 1.55 -9.74 -6.76
CA MET A 28 2.65 -9.86 -5.82
C MET A 28 3.84 -9.00 -6.28
N PHE A 29 4.38 -8.19 -5.37
CA PHE A 29 5.54 -7.34 -5.61
C PHE A 29 6.64 -7.73 -4.64
N VAL A 30 7.85 -7.95 -5.16
CA VAL A 30 8.99 -8.40 -4.37
C VAL A 30 10.12 -7.38 -4.53
N TYR A 31 10.45 -6.72 -3.43
CA TYR A 31 11.62 -5.87 -3.26
C TYR A 31 12.72 -6.63 -2.52
N PRO A 32 13.98 -6.16 -2.53
CA PRO A 32 15.04 -6.75 -1.72
C PRO A 32 14.72 -6.83 -0.22
N HIS A 33 13.92 -5.90 0.29
CA HIS A 33 13.65 -5.73 1.72
C HIS A 33 12.17 -5.84 2.12
N LYS A 34 11.23 -5.87 1.16
CA LYS A 34 9.79 -5.96 1.42
C LYS A 34 9.06 -6.77 0.37
N MET A 35 7.87 -7.26 0.72
CA MET A 35 6.98 -7.97 -0.19
C MET A 35 5.55 -7.46 0.01
N VAL A 36 4.83 -7.28 -1.08
CA VAL A 36 3.39 -7.01 -1.09
C VAL A 36 2.69 -8.19 -1.78
N LEU A 37 1.64 -8.73 -1.17
CA LEU A 37 0.81 -9.78 -1.75
C LEU A 37 -0.66 -9.42 -1.56
N LYS A 38 -1.35 -9.19 -2.67
CA LYS A 38 -2.77 -8.85 -2.73
C LYS A 38 -3.52 -9.96 -3.42
N THR A 39 -4.54 -10.50 -2.74
CA THR A 39 -5.39 -11.57 -3.28
C THR A 39 -6.87 -11.25 -3.17
N CYS A 40 -7.67 -11.78 -4.09
CA CYS A 40 -9.13 -11.62 -4.08
C CYS A 40 -9.88 -12.97 -3.91
N GLY A 41 -11.20 -12.92 -4.07
CA GLY A 41 -12.05 -14.10 -4.09
C GLY A 41 -12.16 -14.79 -2.73
N THR A 42 -11.94 -16.11 -2.72
CA THR A 42 -11.95 -16.95 -1.50
C THR A 42 -10.56 -17.43 -1.11
N THR A 43 -9.54 -16.76 -1.65
CA THR A 43 -8.13 -17.04 -1.38
C THR A 43 -7.83 -16.88 0.11
N THR A 44 -7.16 -17.87 0.71
CA THR A 44 -6.81 -17.82 2.13
C THR A 44 -5.42 -17.22 2.34
N LEU A 45 -5.24 -15.94 2.01
CA LEU A 45 -3.97 -15.21 2.01
C LEU A 45 -3.08 -15.54 3.23
N LEU A 46 -3.64 -15.47 4.43
CA LEU A 46 -2.87 -15.63 5.67
C LEU A 46 -2.26 -17.04 5.81
N ASN A 47 -2.80 -18.05 5.15
CA ASN A 47 -2.19 -19.39 5.13
C ASN A 47 -0.86 -19.43 4.35
N ALA A 48 -0.55 -18.43 3.52
CA ALA A 48 0.77 -18.31 2.89
C ALA A 48 1.83 -17.79 3.87
N LEU A 49 1.44 -17.09 4.94
CA LEU A 49 2.34 -16.36 5.82
C LEU A 49 3.47 -17.22 6.41
N PRO A 50 3.22 -18.42 6.99
CA PRO A 50 4.31 -19.24 7.51
C PRO A 50 5.34 -19.61 6.44
N ARG A 51 4.89 -19.84 5.20
CA ARG A 51 5.78 -20.16 4.09
C ARG A 51 6.52 -18.94 3.57
N ILE A 52 5.91 -17.76 3.57
CA ILE A 52 6.58 -16.48 3.25
C ILE A 52 7.75 -16.28 4.21
N LEU A 53 7.49 -16.36 5.52
CA LEU A 53 8.52 -16.19 6.55
C LEU A 53 9.63 -17.25 6.44
N GLY A 54 9.26 -18.50 6.18
CA GLY A 54 10.24 -19.58 5.96
C GLY A 54 11.13 -19.34 4.75
N ILE A 55 10.60 -18.81 3.64
CA ILE A 55 11.39 -18.45 2.46
C ILE A 55 12.35 -17.30 2.78
N ALA A 56 11.84 -16.23 3.41
CA ALA A 56 12.65 -15.07 3.79
C ALA A 56 13.83 -15.49 4.71
N ARG A 57 13.56 -16.35 5.70
CA ARG A 57 14.59 -16.89 6.59
C ARG A 57 15.61 -17.75 5.84
N GLN A 58 15.15 -18.70 5.03
CA GLN A 58 16.00 -19.69 4.39
C GLN A 58 16.87 -19.10 3.27
N TYR A 59 16.31 -18.20 2.47
CA TYR A 59 16.96 -17.72 1.23
C TYR A 59 17.50 -16.30 1.34
N CYS A 60 16.96 -15.47 2.24
CA CYS A 60 17.36 -14.08 2.41
C CYS A 60 18.06 -13.82 3.75
N GLY A 61 18.08 -14.79 4.66
CA GLY A 61 18.69 -14.64 5.99
C GLY A 61 17.86 -13.82 6.98
N PHE A 62 16.67 -13.33 6.59
CA PHE A 62 15.82 -12.50 7.44
C PHE A 62 15.20 -13.32 8.59
N GLN A 63 15.73 -13.16 9.80
CA GLN A 63 15.25 -13.89 10.99
C GLN A 63 14.03 -13.23 11.64
N LYS A 64 13.89 -11.91 11.50
CA LYS A 64 12.82 -11.11 12.09
C LYS A 64 12.14 -10.26 11.01
N VAL A 65 10.88 -9.93 11.25
CA VAL A 65 10.12 -9.02 10.39
C VAL A 65 10.16 -7.63 11.00
N TRP A 66 10.64 -6.64 10.23
CA TRP A 66 10.71 -5.25 10.67
C TRP A 66 9.33 -4.69 10.98
N ARG A 67 8.38 -4.91 10.06
CA ARG A 67 7.01 -4.42 10.19
C ARG A 67 6.05 -5.23 9.34
N VAL A 68 4.82 -5.36 9.84
CA VAL A 68 3.72 -6.01 9.12
C VAL A 68 2.58 -5.02 8.94
N PHE A 69 1.98 -5.04 7.76
CA PHE A 69 0.66 -4.48 7.51
C PHE A 69 -0.20 -5.58 6.90
N TYR A 70 -1.35 -5.86 7.52
CA TYR A 70 -2.39 -6.69 6.93
C TYR A 70 -3.68 -5.90 6.93
N SER A 71 -4.26 -5.69 5.75
CA SER A 71 -5.47 -4.92 5.62
C SER A 71 -6.43 -5.52 4.62
N ARG A 72 -7.69 -5.13 4.76
CA ARG A 72 -8.73 -5.40 3.76
C ARG A 72 -9.94 -4.51 3.99
N LYS A 73 -10.64 -4.21 2.91
CA LYS A 73 -12.01 -3.70 3.00
C LYS A 73 -12.96 -4.77 3.56
N ASN A 74 -14.09 -4.35 4.12
CA ASN A 74 -15.19 -5.25 4.45
C ASN A 74 -15.65 -6.03 3.21
N PHE A 75 -15.83 -7.35 3.35
CA PHE A 75 -16.27 -8.22 2.26
C PHE A 75 -17.72 -7.96 1.86
N MET A 76 -18.02 -8.09 0.57
CA MET A 76 -19.40 -8.12 0.07
C MET A 76 -20.12 -9.42 0.46
N PHE A 77 -19.38 -10.54 0.52
CA PHE A 77 -19.89 -11.87 0.85
C PHE A 77 -19.02 -12.53 1.94
N PRO A 78 -19.07 -12.05 3.21
CA PRO A 78 -18.23 -12.59 4.28
C PRO A 78 -18.46 -14.08 4.54
N ASP A 79 -19.69 -14.57 4.39
CA ASP A 79 -20.03 -15.99 4.63
C ASP A 79 -19.38 -16.98 3.65
N LYS A 80 -18.89 -16.48 2.50
CA LYS A 80 -18.17 -17.30 1.50
C LYS A 80 -16.69 -17.47 1.83
N GLN A 81 -16.17 -16.71 2.79
CA GLN A 81 -14.75 -16.76 3.14
C GLN A 81 -14.39 -18.04 3.90
N GLN A 82 -13.14 -18.47 3.72
CA GLN A 82 -12.59 -19.66 4.38
C GLN A 82 -11.60 -19.25 5.47
N GLY A 83 -11.41 -20.12 6.46
CA GLY A 83 -10.51 -19.84 7.58
C GLY A 83 -9.07 -19.57 7.10
N PRO A 84 -8.38 -18.56 7.67
CA PRO A 84 -8.78 -17.74 8.83
C PRO A 84 -9.67 -16.52 8.53
N HIS A 85 -10.10 -16.30 7.29
CA HIS A 85 -10.77 -15.08 6.81
C HIS A 85 -12.28 -15.00 7.06
N LYS A 86 -12.84 -15.90 7.88
CA LYS A 86 -14.28 -15.91 8.20
C LYS A 86 -14.70 -14.74 9.08
N SER A 87 -13.78 -14.17 9.85
CA SER A 87 -14.05 -13.00 10.67
C SER A 87 -12.76 -12.26 11.01
N TRP A 88 -12.88 -10.96 11.25
CA TRP A 88 -11.75 -10.14 11.67
C TRP A 88 -11.06 -10.68 12.94
N LYS A 89 -11.84 -11.22 13.88
CA LYS A 89 -11.30 -11.83 15.10
C LYS A 89 -10.40 -13.02 14.80
N GLN A 90 -10.77 -13.87 13.84
CA GLN A 90 -9.96 -15.03 13.45
C GLN A 90 -8.69 -14.61 12.70
N GLU A 91 -8.77 -13.59 11.85
CA GLU A 91 -7.61 -13.03 11.15
C GLU A 91 -6.59 -12.44 12.14
N VAL A 92 -7.03 -11.63 13.09
CA VAL A 92 -6.18 -11.08 14.16
C VAL A 92 -5.61 -12.19 15.04
N SER A 93 -6.43 -13.18 15.42
CA SER A 93 -5.95 -14.31 16.22
C SER A 93 -4.87 -15.10 15.50
N PHE A 94 -4.98 -15.28 14.18
CA PHE A 94 -3.98 -15.96 13.37
C PHE A 94 -2.69 -15.13 13.26
N LEU A 95 -2.79 -13.82 13.07
CA LEU A 95 -1.63 -12.93 13.00
C LEU A 95 -0.87 -12.88 14.33
N ASN A 96 -1.59 -12.85 15.45
CA ASN A 96 -1.01 -12.89 16.79
C ASN A 96 -0.27 -14.19 17.13
N THR A 97 -0.44 -15.27 16.36
CA THR A 97 0.40 -16.48 16.54
C THR A 97 1.77 -16.34 15.85
N HIS A 98 1.97 -15.29 15.07
CA HIS A 98 3.19 -15.07 14.27
C HIS A 98 3.94 -13.79 14.65
N PHE A 99 3.24 -12.81 15.21
CA PHE A 99 3.80 -11.50 15.52
C PHE A 99 3.40 -11.03 16.91
N ASP A 100 4.38 -10.50 17.64
CA ASP A 100 4.18 -9.82 18.91
C ASP A 100 3.82 -8.34 18.70
N GLY A 101 3.16 -7.72 19.68
CA GLY A 101 2.86 -6.29 19.66
C GLY A 101 1.88 -5.85 18.56
N GLY A 102 1.10 -6.79 18.00
CA GLY A 102 0.10 -6.53 16.97
C GLY A 102 -1.03 -5.62 17.44
N SER A 103 -1.35 -4.60 16.64
CA SER A 103 -2.48 -3.69 16.87
C SER A 103 -3.49 -3.81 15.73
N ALA A 104 -4.78 -3.92 16.08
CA ALA A 104 -5.86 -4.15 15.14
C ALA A 104 -6.92 -3.04 15.21
N TYR A 105 -7.29 -2.50 14.05
CA TYR A 105 -8.18 -1.37 13.89
C TYR A 105 -9.30 -1.67 12.89
N LYS A 106 -10.44 -1.01 13.11
CA LYS A 106 -11.55 -0.90 12.15
C LYS A 106 -11.77 0.57 11.88
N ILE A 107 -11.60 0.97 10.63
CA ILE A 107 -11.57 2.35 10.18
C ILE A 107 -12.78 2.61 9.28
N GLY A 108 -13.58 3.63 9.60
CA GLY A 108 -14.85 3.91 8.92
C GLY A 108 -16.07 3.44 9.71
N LYS A 109 -17.26 3.53 9.08
CA LYS A 109 -18.53 3.23 9.75
C LYS A 109 -18.72 1.72 9.88
N VAL A 110 -18.94 1.24 11.10
CA VAL A 110 -19.13 -0.19 11.40
C VAL A 110 -20.26 -0.82 10.58
N ASN A 111 -21.33 -0.08 10.33
CA ASN A 111 -22.53 -0.57 9.65
C ASN A 111 -22.52 -0.36 8.12
N ASN A 112 -21.48 0.31 7.59
CA ASN A 112 -21.33 0.60 6.16
C ASN A 112 -19.91 0.20 5.72
N ASP A 113 -19.37 0.88 4.71
CA ASP A 113 -18.00 0.74 4.26
C ASP A 113 -17.00 1.05 5.36
N HIS A 114 -16.18 0.04 5.66
CA HIS A 114 -15.07 0.14 6.59
C HIS A 114 -13.91 -0.71 6.11
N TRP A 115 -12.74 -0.38 6.65
CA TRP A 115 -11.47 -0.97 6.32
C TRP A 115 -10.84 -1.53 7.60
N TYR A 116 -10.32 -2.74 7.51
CA TYR A 116 -9.64 -3.42 8.60
C TYR A 116 -8.15 -3.27 8.43
N LEU A 117 -7.44 -3.04 9.53
CA LEU A 117 -6.00 -2.91 9.58
C LEU A 117 -5.44 -3.66 10.77
N TYR A 118 -4.45 -4.50 10.53
CA TYR A 118 -3.55 -5.04 11.52
C TYR A 118 -2.15 -4.55 11.18
N LEU A 119 -1.43 -4.02 12.17
CA LEU A 119 -0.03 -3.65 12.01
C LEU A 119 0.78 -3.94 13.28
N THR A 120 2.09 -4.01 13.10
CA THR A 120 3.06 -4.02 14.20
C THR A 120 3.81 -2.69 14.26
N ALA A 121 4.35 -2.37 15.44
CA ALA A 121 5.42 -1.39 15.56
C ALA A 121 6.66 -1.86 14.74
N PRO A 122 7.49 -0.93 14.24
CA PRO A 122 8.81 -1.28 13.72
C PRO A 122 9.68 -1.94 14.81
N ALA A 123 10.30 -3.07 14.49
CA ALA A 123 11.28 -3.74 15.35
C ALA A 123 12.68 -3.14 15.17
N ASP A 124 13.38 -2.85 16.27
CA ASP A 124 14.65 -2.11 16.27
C ASP A 124 15.89 -2.97 15.94
N ASP A 125 15.78 -4.30 15.89
CA ASP A 125 16.93 -5.23 15.90
C ASP A 125 16.92 -6.30 14.79
N VAL A 126 16.25 -6.03 13.67
CA VAL A 126 15.99 -7.06 12.64
C VAL A 126 17.19 -7.55 11.83
N LEU A 127 18.34 -6.86 11.91
CA LEU A 127 19.59 -7.25 11.25
C LEU A 127 20.67 -7.75 12.19
N HIS A 128 20.48 -7.67 13.51
CA HIS A 128 21.45 -8.23 14.43
C HIS A 128 21.33 -9.76 14.37
N HIS A 129 22.30 -10.38 13.71
CA HIS A 129 22.61 -11.77 13.97
C HIS A 129 23.00 -11.87 15.45
N GLU A 130 22.38 -12.77 16.21
CA GLU A 130 22.99 -13.22 17.46
C GLU A 130 24.32 -13.87 17.05
N GLU A 131 25.41 -13.09 17.11
CA GLU A 131 26.75 -13.63 17.03
C GLU A 131 26.91 -14.58 18.22
N SER A 132 26.93 -15.88 17.95
CA SER A 132 27.52 -16.82 18.88
C SER A 132 28.96 -16.39 19.12
N GLU A 133 29.32 -16.11 20.38
CA GLU A 133 30.61 -15.54 20.83
C GLU A 133 31.89 -16.36 20.51
N ASP A 134 31.88 -17.29 19.56
CA ASP A 134 33.05 -18.11 19.25
C ASP A 134 33.56 -17.87 17.82
N ASP A 135 34.80 -17.36 17.78
CA ASP A 135 35.76 -17.28 16.66
C ASP A 135 35.43 -16.37 15.47
N PHE A 136 35.88 -15.10 15.47
CA PHE A 136 36.66 -14.44 14.39
C PHE A 136 37.22 -13.07 14.86
N PRO A 137 38.39 -12.60 14.34
CA PRO A 137 39.08 -11.40 14.83
C PRO A 137 38.46 -10.09 14.29
N PRO A 138 38.71 -8.93 14.95
CA PRO A 138 37.93 -7.71 14.71
C PRO A 138 38.27 -7.06 13.38
N THR A 139 37.25 -6.74 12.58
CA THR A 139 37.34 -5.79 11.46
C THR A 139 37.29 -4.34 11.98
N PRO A 140 37.91 -3.37 11.28
CA PRO A 140 38.05 -2.02 11.80
C PRO A 140 36.72 -1.26 11.76
N SER A 141 36.39 -0.68 12.91
CA SER A 141 35.28 0.24 13.16
C SER A 141 35.25 1.40 12.16
N GLY A 142 34.26 1.37 11.26
CA GLY A 142 33.83 2.51 10.47
C GLY A 142 32.79 3.31 11.24
N SER A 143 32.97 4.63 11.30
CA SER A 143 32.21 5.62 12.06
C SER A 143 30.69 5.39 12.14
N ASP A 144 30.19 5.29 13.37
CA ASP A 144 28.77 5.42 13.71
C ASP A 144 28.25 6.79 13.29
N SER A 145 27.45 6.83 12.23
CA SER A 145 26.55 7.95 11.99
C SER A 145 25.17 7.57 12.53
N GLU A 146 24.92 8.01 13.75
CA GLU A 146 23.61 7.94 14.42
C GLU A 146 22.57 8.79 13.67
N SER A 147 21.95 8.27 12.61
CA SER A 147 20.62 8.69 12.15
C SER A 147 20.16 7.87 10.94
N ASP A 148 19.94 6.57 11.08
CA ASP A 148 19.08 5.87 10.13
C ASP A 148 18.47 4.63 10.79
N SER A 149 17.16 4.69 11.07
CA SER A 149 16.42 3.55 11.63
C SER A 149 16.05 2.51 10.56
N SER A 150 16.42 2.75 9.30
CA SER A 150 16.28 1.76 8.25
C SER A 150 17.42 0.74 8.35
N PRO A 151 17.11 -0.55 8.56
CA PRO A 151 18.14 -1.60 8.54
C PRO A 151 18.94 -1.63 7.22
N PHE A 152 18.41 -1.09 6.12
CA PHE A 152 19.08 -1.15 4.81
C PHE A 152 20.05 -0.01 4.53
N GLY A 153 20.27 0.90 5.50
CA GLY A 153 21.05 2.12 5.32
C GLY A 153 20.50 3.01 4.19
N GLY A 154 21.02 4.21 4.01
CA GLY A 154 20.63 5.16 2.96
C GLY A 154 20.93 4.72 1.52
N SER A 155 20.79 3.44 1.19
CA SER A 155 21.02 2.81 -0.10
C SER A 155 19.89 3.12 -1.10
N GLY A 156 19.67 4.40 -1.42
CA GLY A 156 18.83 4.82 -2.54
C GLY A 156 17.34 4.44 -2.48
N TYR A 157 16.85 3.94 -1.33
CA TYR A 157 15.43 3.73 -1.10
C TYR A 157 14.78 5.03 -0.63
N PRO A 158 13.59 5.37 -1.14
CA PRO A 158 12.95 6.64 -0.79
C PRO A 158 12.74 6.71 0.72
N GLN A 159 13.22 7.80 1.30
CA GLN A 159 13.13 8.12 2.73
C GLN A 159 11.67 8.34 3.19
N HIS A 160 10.74 8.40 2.23
CA HIS A 160 9.30 8.52 2.40
C HIS A 160 8.60 7.37 1.65
N ASP A 161 7.91 6.49 2.38
CA ASP A 161 7.01 5.48 1.83
C ASP A 161 5.59 6.05 1.81
N GLN A 162 4.90 5.89 0.69
CA GLN A 162 3.51 6.29 0.51
C GLN A 162 2.74 5.09 -0.04
N THR A 163 1.48 4.92 0.33
CA THR A 163 0.60 3.94 -0.32
C THR A 163 -0.79 4.53 -0.46
N VAL A 164 -1.31 4.55 -1.69
CA VAL A 164 -2.67 4.98 -2.01
C VAL A 164 -3.47 3.78 -2.49
N GLU A 165 -4.61 3.51 -1.88
CA GLU A 165 -5.60 2.56 -2.41
C GLU A 165 -6.90 3.29 -2.74
N ILE A 166 -7.52 2.93 -3.87
CA ILE A 166 -8.84 3.40 -4.28
C ILE A 166 -9.71 2.17 -4.51
N LEU A 167 -10.71 1.97 -3.66
CA LEU A 167 -11.54 0.77 -3.63
C LEU A 167 -12.97 1.14 -4.04
N MET A 168 -13.40 0.67 -5.20
CA MET A 168 -14.58 1.15 -5.93
C MET A 168 -15.64 0.06 -6.02
N THR A 169 -16.90 0.42 -5.82
CA THR A 169 -18.06 -0.48 -5.91
C THR A 169 -19.16 0.15 -6.75
N LYS A 170 -20.11 -0.66 -7.23
CA LYS A 170 -21.25 -0.19 -8.04
C LYS A 170 -20.75 0.59 -9.26
N LEU A 171 -19.92 -0.09 -10.05
CA LEU A 171 -19.24 0.50 -11.20
C LEU A 171 -20.24 0.75 -12.34
N ASN A 172 -19.98 1.77 -13.16
CA ASN A 172 -20.87 2.10 -14.28
C ASN A 172 -20.96 0.91 -15.27
N PRO A 173 -22.15 0.35 -15.52
CA PRO A 173 -22.29 -0.83 -16.38
C PRO A 173 -21.84 -0.60 -17.84
N LYS A 174 -21.84 0.64 -18.34
CA LYS A 174 -21.32 0.96 -19.68
C LYS A 174 -19.80 0.95 -19.69
N ALA A 175 -19.16 1.52 -18.66
CA ALA A 175 -17.71 1.47 -18.51
C ALA A 175 -17.23 0.01 -18.36
N MET A 176 -17.99 -0.81 -17.63
CA MET A 176 -17.63 -2.21 -17.37
C MET A 176 -17.61 -3.09 -18.61
N ARG A 177 -18.26 -2.68 -19.71
CA ARG A 177 -18.25 -3.43 -20.98
C ARG A 177 -16.84 -3.65 -21.53
N GLN A 178 -15.91 -2.73 -21.27
CA GLN A 178 -14.53 -2.83 -21.74
C GLN A 178 -13.77 -4.00 -21.11
N PHE A 179 -14.21 -4.47 -19.95
CA PHE A 179 -13.58 -5.52 -19.14
C PHE A 179 -14.23 -6.90 -19.33
N TYR A 180 -15.08 -7.06 -20.35
CA TYR A 180 -15.58 -8.35 -20.80
C TYR A 180 -14.76 -8.81 -22.00
N HIS A 181 -14.50 -10.12 -22.06
CA HIS A 181 -13.89 -10.74 -23.22
C HIS A 181 -14.91 -10.84 -24.37
N HIS A 182 -14.53 -10.36 -25.55
CA HIS A 182 -15.34 -10.52 -26.76
C HIS A 182 -15.01 -11.85 -27.47
N PRO A 183 -15.99 -12.58 -28.05
CA PRO A 183 -15.70 -13.84 -28.76
C PRO A 183 -14.71 -13.70 -29.92
N ASP A 184 -14.65 -12.50 -30.52
CA ASP A 184 -13.81 -12.18 -31.69
C ASP A 184 -12.43 -11.61 -31.30
N GLU A 185 -12.06 -11.61 -30.01
CA GLU A 185 -10.75 -11.16 -29.53
C GLU A 185 -10.04 -12.24 -28.72
N GLU A 186 -8.73 -12.07 -28.53
CA GLU A 186 -7.96 -12.94 -27.65
C GLU A 186 -8.01 -12.44 -26.20
N ALA A 187 -8.18 -13.37 -25.25
CA ALA A 187 -8.01 -13.11 -23.83
C ALA A 187 -6.54 -12.91 -23.44
N GLY A 188 -6.27 -12.89 -22.14
CA GLY A 188 -4.93 -12.81 -21.58
C GLY A 188 -4.26 -11.49 -21.89
N THR A 189 -2.96 -11.53 -22.21
CA THR A 189 -2.15 -10.31 -22.37
C THR A 189 -2.57 -9.47 -23.57
N ILE A 190 -3.04 -10.09 -24.66
CA ILE A 190 -3.51 -9.34 -25.84
C ILE A 190 -4.80 -8.57 -25.52
N GLY A 191 -5.78 -9.24 -24.93
CA GLY A 191 -7.00 -8.60 -24.45
C GLY A 191 -6.73 -7.55 -23.37
N GLY A 192 -5.77 -7.81 -22.47
CA GLY A 192 -5.32 -6.85 -21.46
C GLY A 192 -4.85 -5.53 -22.08
N ARG A 193 -3.94 -5.59 -23.06
CA ARG A 193 -3.47 -4.39 -23.78
C ARG A 193 -4.57 -3.62 -24.49
N ARG A 194 -5.57 -4.33 -25.04
CA ARG A 194 -6.75 -3.66 -25.62
C ARG A 194 -7.49 -2.87 -24.54
N VAL A 195 -7.77 -3.49 -23.39
CA VAL A 195 -8.43 -2.82 -22.27
C VAL A 195 -7.67 -1.55 -21.91
N ASP A 196 -6.34 -1.65 -21.77
CA ASP A 196 -5.47 -0.52 -21.40
C ASP A 196 -5.72 0.68 -22.31
N GLN A 197 -5.56 0.48 -23.62
CA GLN A 197 -5.69 1.52 -24.65
C GLN A 197 -7.11 2.11 -24.74
N GLN A 198 -8.14 1.28 -24.58
CA GLN A 198 -9.53 1.72 -24.71
C GLN A 198 -10.02 2.48 -23.49
N THR A 199 -9.45 2.20 -22.33
CA THR A 199 -9.85 2.80 -21.05
C THR A 199 -8.93 3.94 -20.63
N GLY A 200 -7.73 4.04 -21.21
CA GLY A 200 -6.69 4.99 -20.80
C GLY A 200 -5.97 4.58 -19.52
N LEU A 201 -5.94 3.29 -19.18
CA LEU A 201 -5.20 2.79 -18.02
C LEU A 201 -3.68 2.86 -18.22
N ASP A 202 -3.22 2.77 -19.46
CA ASP A 202 -1.83 3.01 -19.87
C ASP A 202 -1.39 4.47 -19.69
N ASP A 203 -2.34 5.41 -19.60
CA ASP A 203 -2.08 6.83 -19.36
C ASP A 203 -2.03 7.22 -17.86
N ILE A 204 -2.24 6.28 -16.92
CA ILE A 204 -2.17 6.59 -15.46
C ILE A 204 -0.77 7.05 -15.05
N TYR A 205 0.26 6.39 -15.59
CA TYR A 205 1.67 6.79 -15.40
C TYR A 205 2.35 6.91 -16.76
N PRO A 206 2.17 8.04 -17.47
CA PRO A 206 2.56 8.18 -18.86
C PRO A 206 4.03 8.59 -18.98
N THR A 207 4.95 7.64 -18.82
CA THR A 207 6.38 7.88 -19.11
C THR A 207 6.98 6.73 -19.91
N ALA A 208 8.03 7.01 -20.69
CA ALA A 208 8.74 6.00 -21.47
C ALA A 208 9.41 4.91 -20.60
N SER A 209 9.55 5.16 -19.29
CA SER A 209 10.07 4.21 -18.30
C SER A 209 8.99 3.38 -17.61
N ALA A 210 7.71 3.67 -17.83
CA ALA A 210 6.61 2.91 -17.25
C ALA A 210 6.49 1.55 -17.92
N GLN A 211 6.41 0.50 -17.11
CA GLN A 211 6.04 -0.83 -17.58
C GLN A 211 4.60 -1.11 -17.16
N LEU A 212 3.84 -1.78 -18.01
CA LEU A 212 2.47 -2.23 -17.73
C LEU A 212 2.30 -3.65 -18.25
N ASP A 213 1.87 -4.54 -17.36
CA ASP A 213 1.57 -5.93 -17.64
C ASP A 213 0.13 -6.23 -17.22
N SER A 214 -0.71 -6.49 -18.23
CA SER A 214 -2.17 -6.54 -18.09
C SER A 214 -2.71 -7.86 -18.63
N TYR A 215 -3.79 -8.36 -18.03
CA TYR A 215 -4.42 -9.61 -18.39
C TYR A 215 -5.94 -9.50 -18.36
N LEU A 216 -6.61 -9.86 -19.46
CA LEU A 216 -8.07 -9.97 -19.56
C LEU A 216 -8.51 -11.43 -19.35
N PHE A 217 -9.43 -11.66 -18.42
CA PHE A 217 -9.96 -12.97 -18.07
C PHE A 217 -11.20 -13.35 -18.88
N GLN A 218 -11.52 -14.64 -18.92
CA GLN A 218 -12.73 -15.18 -19.55
C GLN A 218 -13.73 -15.69 -18.49
N PRO A 219 -15.03 -15.37 -18.63
CA PRO A 219 -15.64 -14.54 -19.67
C PRO A 219 -15.43 -13.02 -19.48
N CYS A 220 -14.96 -12.61 -18.31
CA CYS A 220 -14.69 -11.21 -17.98
C CYS A 220 -13.73 -11.12 -16.78
N GLY A 221 -13.33 -9.91 -16.45
CA GLY A 221 -12.37 -9.63 -15.38
C GLY A 221 -11.05 -9.15 -15.95
N TYR A 222 -10.34 -8.34 -15.18
CA TYR A 222 -9.07 -7.77 -15.62
C TYR A 222 -8.14 -7.58 -14.45
N SER A 223 -6.84 -7.75 -14.67
CA SER A 223 -5.81 -7.40 -13.70
C SER A 223 -4.60 -6.83 -14.40
N ALA A 224 -3.94 -5.87 -13.75
CA ALA A 224 -2.70 -5.31 -14.25
C ALA A 224 -1.73 -4.92 -13.13
N ASN A 225 -0.45 -5.00 -13.46
CA ASN A 225 0.65 -4.48 -12.68
C ASN A 225 1.44 -3.49 -13.51
N GLY A 226 1.77 -2.35 -12.92
CA GLY A 226 2.70 -1.42 -13.52
C GLY A 226 3.86 -1.08 -12.59
N LEU A 227 5.00 -0.76 -13.20
CA LEU A 227 6.20 -0.33 -12.50
C LEU A 227 6.63 1.04 -13.00
N TRP A 228 7.01 1.92 -12.07
CA TRP A 228 7.51 3.26 -12.39
C TRP A 228 8.47 3.74 -11.30
N ASP A 229 9.69 4.08 -11.69
CA ASP A 229 10.74 4.65 -10.80
C ASP A 229 10.90 3.91 -9.46
N GLY A 230 10.95 2.58 -9.51
CA GLY A 230 11.06 1.73 -8.31
C GLY A 230 9.77 1.52 -7.52
N GLY A 231 8.71 2.29 -7.82
CA GLY A 231 7.36 2.07 -7.33
C GLY A 231 6.58 1.08 -8.20
N TYR A 232 5.48 0.59 -7.64
CA TYR A 232 4.48 -0.22 -8.32
C TYR A 232 3.11 0.44 -8.26
N TRP A 233 2.25 0.05 -9.20
CA TRP A 233 0.81 0.18 -9.07
C TRP A 233 0.12 -1.10 -9.58
N THR A 234 -1.12 -1.32 -9.16
CA THR A 234 -1.91 -2.46 -9.59
C THR A 234 -3.40 -2.15 -9.66
N ILE A 235 -4.08 -2.79 -10.62
CA ILE A 235 -5.54 -2.76 -10.77
C ILE A 235 -6.10 -4.18 -10.82
N HIS A 236 -7.24 -4.39 -10.18
CA HIS A 236 -8.06 -5.59 -10.31
C HIS A 236 -9.52 -5.20 -10.49
N VAL A 237 -10.22 -5.84 -11.45
CA VAL A 237 -11.59 -5.49 -11.84
C VAL A 237 -12.46 -6.74 -11.89
N THR A 238 -13.58 -6.68 -11.18
CA THR A 238 -14.72 -7.61 -11.21
C THR A 238 -15.90 -6.86 -11.83
N PRO A 239 -16.16 -7.02 -13.15
CA PRO A 239 -17.12 -6.17 -13.87
C PRO A 239 -18.58 -6.65 -13.77
N GLU A 240 -18.87 -7.76 -13.10
CA GLU A 240 -20.21 -8.32 -12.97
C GLU A 240 -21.17 -7.36 -12.25
N PRO A 241 -22.33 -7.01 -12.84
CA PRO A 241 -23.21 -5.98 -12.28
C PRO A 241 -23.67 -6.24 -10.84
N THR A 242 -23.88 -7.51 -10.47
CA THR A 242 -24.37 -7.92 -9.15
C THR A 242 -23.36 -7.68 -8.03
N CYS A 243 -22.07 -7.60 -8.36
CA CYS A 243 -20.99 -7.48 -7.39
C CYS A 243 -19.82 -6.65 -7.93
N SER A 244 -20.12 -5.64 -8.75
CA SER A 244 -19.09 -4.90 -9.47
C SER A 244 -18.12 -4.21 -8.49
N TYR A 245 -16.83 -4.45 -8.73
CA TYR A 245 -15.75 -4.01 -7.85
C TYR A 245 -14.49 -3.73 -8.65
N ALA A 246 -13.77 -2.66 -8.30
CA ALA A 246 -12.43 -2.40 -8.82
C ALA A 246 -11.55 -1.88 -7.69
N SER A 247 -10.30 -2.31 -7.65
CA SER A 247 -9.29 -1.75 -6.76
C SER A 247 -8.12 -1.21 -7.57
N PHE A 248 -7.67 -0.01 -7.22
CA PHE A 248 -6.38 0.55 -7.61
C PHE A 248 -5.51 0.66 -6.36
N GLU A 249 -4.22 0.38 -6.49
CA GLU A 249 -3.24 0.56 -5.42
C GLU A 249 -1.91 1.01 -6.02
N THR A 250 -1.19 1.90 -5.34
CA THR A 250 0.14 2.36 -5.75
C THR A 250 0.98 2.76 -4.55
N ASN A 251 2.29 2.51 -4.63
CA ASN A 251 3.28 3.14 -3.75
C ASN A 251 4.17 4.14 -4.48
N ILE A 252 3.88 4.42 -5.75
CA ILE A 252 4.59 5.43 -6.52
C ILE A 252 4.35 6.80 -5.87
N PRO A 253 5.41 7.59 -5.60
CA PRO A 253 5.25 8.94 -5.06
C PRO A 253 4.38 9.80 -5.98
N VAL A 254 3.12 10.00 -5.59
CA VAL A 254 2.12 10.68 -6.42
C VAL A 254 2.49 12.14 -6.63
N GLU A 255 3.16 12.71 -5.63
CA GLU A 255 3.58 14.11 -5.61
C GLU A 255 4.66 14.39 -6.65
N ILE A 256 5.38 13.35 -7.09
CA ILE A 256 6.41 13.43 -8.13
C ILE A 256 5.75 13.14 -9.49
N SER A 257 5.11 11.98 -9.61
CA SER A 257 4.53 11.49 -10.87
C SER A 257 3.42 12.40 -11.43
N HIS A 258 2.50 12.86 -10.59
CA HIS A 258 1.32 13.63 -11.02
C HIS A 258 1.52 15.15 -10.95
N SER A 259 2.59 15.63 -10.28
CA SER A 259 3.01 17.03 -10.41
C SER A 259 3.71 17.32 -11.74
N MET A 260 4.46 16.35 -12.29
CA MET A 260 5.12 16.50 -13.59
C MET A 260 4.11 16.56 -14.75
N ALA A 261 3.05 15.75 -14.69
CA ALA A 261 1.94 15.79 -15.65
C ALA A 261 1.27 17.18 -15.75
N ALA A 262 1.20 17.92 -14.64
CA ALA A 262 0.62 19.26 -14.60
C ALA A 262 1.54 20.35 -15.22
N ARG A 263 2.83 20.06 -15.47
CA ARG A 263 3.82 21.04 -15.98
C ARG A 263 4.02 21.04 -17.49
N GLY A 264 3.27 20.24 -18.25
CA GLY A 264 3.07 20.45 -19.69
C GLY A 264 4.11 19.85 -20.65
N ASP A 265 5.09 19.08 -20.17
CA ASP A 265 6.08 18.44 -21.04
C ASP A 265 5.74 16.97 -21.33
N GLY A 266 4.73 16.74 -22.19
CA GLY A 266 4.50 15.44 -22.82
C GLY A 266 3.05 14.99 -22.80
N LYS A 267 2.32 15.29 -23.89
CA LYS A 267 1.08 14.64 -24.37
C LYS A 267 0.26 13.87 -23.32
N ILE A 268 -0.44 14.58 -22.45
CA ILE A 268 -1.63 14.06 -21.77
C ILE A 268 -2.82 14.90 -22.22
N ASN A 269 -3.94 14.23 -22.50
CA ASN A 269 -5.19 14.85 -22.94
C ASN A 269 -5.55 16.08 -22.09
N ALA A 270 -5.55 17.25 -22.72
CA ALA A 270 -5.87 18.56 -22.16
C ALA A 270 -7.36 18.73 -21.76
N LYS A 271 -7.98 17.67 -21.23
CA LYS A 271 -9.36 17.67 -20.71
C LYS A 271 -9.44 17.74 -19.18
N VAL A 272 -8.31 17.58 -18.47
CA VAL A 272 -8.23 17.71 -17.00
C VAL A 272 -7.43 18.97 -16.60
N ALA A 273 -7.34 19.95 -17.49
CA ALA A 273 -6.91 21.28 -17.09
C ALA A 273 -8.10 22.03 -16.49
N VAL A 274 -7.88 22.63 -15.30
CA VAL A 274 -8.70 23.64 -14.59
C VAL A 274 -9.41 23.16 -13.31
N LYS A 275 -8.64 23.04 -12.22
CA LYS A 275 -8.90 23.61 -10.87
C LYS A 275 -7.71 23.29 -9.97
N GLN A 276 -7.54 23.99 -8.85
CA GLN A 276 -6.53 23.72 -7.82
C GLN A 276 -6.68 22.30 -7.25
N THR A 277 -6.22 21.31 -7.98
CA THR A 277 -6.24 19.89 -7.62
C THR A 277 -4.84 19.51 -7.15
N THR A 278 -4.78 18.87 -5.99
CA THR A 278 -3.53 18.25 -5.52
C THR A 278 -3.19 17.04 -6.41
N PRO A 279 -1.93 16.58 -6.48
CA PRO A 279 -1.55 15.44 -7.31
C PRO A 279 -2.34 14.15 -6.94
N ILE A 280 -2.54 13.88 -5.65
CA ILE A 280 -3.43 12.80 -5.16
C ILE A 280 -4.87 12.95 -5.67
N GLN A 281 -5.43 14.17 -5.70
CA GLN A 281 -6.78 14.40 -6.27
C GLN A 281 -6.82 14.10 -7.76
N ALA A 282 -5.78 14.50 -8.50
CA ALA A 282 -5.67 14.22 -9.92
C ALA A 282 -5.63 12.71 -10.18
N LEU A 283 -4.84 11.96 -9.40
CA LEU A 283 -4.80 10.50 -9.47
C LEU A 283 -6.18 9.89 -9.17
N ILE A 284 -6.84 10.30 -8.08
CA ILE A 284 -8.17 9.79 -7.73
C ILE A 284 -9.16 10.07 -8.86
N GLN A 285 -9.15 11.29 -9.42
CA GLN A 285 -10.04 11.66 -10.52
C GLN A 285 -9.75 10.84 -11.77
N GLN A 286 -8.48 10.64 -12.11
CA GLN A 286 -8.07 9.86 -13.27
C GLN A 286 -8.56 8.42 -13.15
N VAL A 287 -8.28 7.74 -12.03
CA VAL A 287 -8.72 6.37 -11.78
C VAL A 287 -10.25 6.27 -11.78
N THR A 288 -10.93 7.14 -11.04
CA THR A 288 -12.41 7.08 -10.96
C THR A 288 -13.10 7.45 -12.27
N SER A 289 -12.45 8.19 -13.17
CA SER A 289 -13.01 8.50 -14.49
C SER A 289 -13.15 7.26 -15.40
N VAL A 290 -12.29 6.26 -15.21
CA VAL A 290 -12.33 4.98 -15.93
C VAL A 290 -13.53 4.13 -15.50
N PHE A 291 -13.74 4.02 -14.19
CA PHE A 291 -14.72 3.09 -13.62
C PHE A 291 -16.09 3.73 -13.34
N GLN A 292 -16.13 5.04 -13.10
CA GLN A 292 -17.31 5.81 -12.74
C GLN A 292 -18.16 5.12 -11.64
N PRO A 293 -17.57 4.80 -10.47
CA PRO A 293 -18.28 4.14 -9.38
C PRO A 293 -19.41 4.98 -8.80
N ASP A 294 -20.46 4.37 -8.25
CA ASP A 294 -21.40 5.10 -7.39
C ASP A 294 -20.83 5.33 -5.98
N SER A 295 -19.89 4.49 -5.54
CA SER A 295 -19.28 4.57 -4.22
C SER A 295 -17.84 4.05 -4.21
N PHE A 296 -16.94 4.80 -3.58
CA PHE A 296 -15.57 4.37 -3.38
C PHE A 296 -14.98 4.87 -2.06
N SER A 297 -13.95 4.17 -1.58
CA SER A 297 -13.12 4.60 -0.46
C SER A 297 -11.67 4.77 -0.90
N VAL A 298 -10.96 5.70 -0.25
CA VAL A 298 -9.54 5.93 -0.45
C VAL A 298 -8.82 5.75 0.89
N THR A 299 -7.71 5.01 0.88
CA THR A 299 -6.71 4.99 1.96
C THR A 299 -5.43 5.64 1.43
N LEU A 300 -4.86 6.55 2.20
CA LEU A 300 -3.56 7.16 1.94
C LEU A 300 -2.70 6.96 3.19
N PHE A 301 -1.71 6.08 3.09
CA PHE A 301 -0.62 5.94 4.05
C PHE A 301 0.55 6.83 3.63
N SER A 302 1.11 7.57 4.57
CA SER A 302 2.33 8.34 4.40
C SER A 302 3.24 8.10 5.59
N SER A 303 4.49 7.71 5.34
CA SER A 303 5.47 7.54 6.41
C SER A 303 5.98 8.90 6.89
N HIS A 304 6.16 9.05 8.20
CA HIS A 304 6.78 10.22 8.80
C HIS A 304 7.94 9.82 9.73
N PRO A 305 8.96 10.70 9.92
CA PRO A 305 10.12 10.38 10.76
C PRO A 305 9.71 10.17 12.22
N ARG A 306 10.14 9.08 12.88
CA ARG A 306 9.83 8.84 14.31
C ARG A 306 10.16 10.07 15.17
N GLU A 307 9.18 10.58 15.91
CA GLU A 307 9.47 11.39 17.08
C GLU A 307 10.05 10.47 18.17
N PHE A 308 11.37 10.54 18.40
CA PHE A 308 12.00 9.85 19.53
C PHE A 308 11.49 10.46 20.85
N THR A 309 10.40 9.92 21.39
CA THR A 309 9.94 10.25 22.74
C THR A 309 10.41 9.17 23.72
N GLY A 310 11.53 9.46 24.42
CA GLY A 310 11.86 8.80 25.69
C GLY A 310 13.14 7.99 25.72
N ARG A 311 14.24 8.62 26.16
CA ARG A 311 15.34 7.89 26.81
C ARG A 311 14.78 7.13 28.01
N SER A 312 14.78 5.81 27.95
CA SER A 312 14.69 4.97 29.15
C SER A 312 16.00 5.18 29.94
N ARG A 313 15.98 6.12 30.90
CA ARG A 313 17.09 6.30 31.84
C ARG A 313 17.12 5.08 32.76
N VAL A 314 18.01 4.14 32.47
CA VAL A 314 18.51 3.18 33.45
C VAL A 314 19.12 4.02 34.59
N ARG A 315 18.46 4.01 35.76
CA ARG A 315 19.00 4.61 36.98
C ARG A 315 20.13 3.72 37.49
N SER A 316 21.38 4.11 37.25
CA SER A 316 22.50 3.71 38.11
C SER A 316 22.48 4.60 39.35
N ASP A 317 22.27 3.99 40.51
CA ASP A 317 22.22 4.63 41.81
C ASP A 317 23.64 4.93 42.30
N SER A 318 24.02 6.21 42.35
CA SER A 318 25.08 6.72 43.23
C SER A 318 25.21 8.25 43.11
N GLY A 319 25.02 8.97 44.22
CA GLY A 319 25.68 10.26 44.46
C GLY A 319 24.76 11.47 44.56
N VAL A 320 24.71 12.05 45.76
CA VAL A 320 24.02 13.28 46.17
C VAL A 320 24.64 14.52 45.49
N GLY A 321 23.81 15.43 44.97
CA GLY A 321 24.26 16.75 44.53
C GLY A 321 23.21 17.59 43.79
N ASP A 322 22.71 18.62 44.48
CA ASP A 322 22.05 19.86 44.03
C ASP A 322 20.73 19.85 43.24
N LEU A 323 19.73 20.37 43.95
CA LEU A 323 18.40 20.74 43.50
C LEU A 323 18.45 22.16 42.91
N HIS A 324 18.57 22.30 41.58
CA HIS A 324 18.21 23.53 40.89
C HIS A 324 17.34 23.24 39.66
N SER A 325 16.08 23.65 39.80
CA SER A 325 15.14 24.11 38.77
C SER A 325 15.59 24.00 37.31
N ASP A 326 15.11 22.98 36.58
CA ASP A 326 14.99 23.07 35.13
C ASP A 326 13.52 22.86 34.72
N LEU A 327 12.95 23.99 34.34
CA LEU A 327 11.60 24.16 33.84
C LEU A 327 11.36 23.29 32.59
N ARG A 328 10.23 22.58 32.62
CA ARG A 328 9.43 22.11 31.48
C ARG A 328 9.91 22.63 30.12
N ARG A 329 10.74 21.86 29.41
CA ARG A 329 10.84 21.96 27.95
C ARG A 329 9.68 21.18 27.37
N HIS A 330 8.60 21.87 27.05
CA HIS A 330 7.66 21.37 26.04
C HIS A 330 8.44 21.07 24.75
N PRO A 331 8.19 19.94 24.07
CA PRO A 331 8.70 19.74 22.71
C PRO A 331 8.25 20.91 21.85
N LYS A 332 9.17 21.51 21.10
CA LYS A 332 8.80 22.48 20.07
C LYS A 332 8.10 21.69 18.97
N ASP A 333 6.82 21.92 18.83
CA ASP A 333 6.00 21.57 17.68
C ASP A 333 6.67 22.14 16.41
N ASP A 334 7.43 21.30 15.71
CA ASP A 334 8.07 21.65 14.45
C ASP A 334 6.96 21.62 13.39
N GLY A 335 6.35 22.78 13.11
CA GLY A 335 5.14 22.95 12.30
C GLY A 335 5.15 22.33 10.88
N ARG A 336 6.24 21.67 10.49
CA ARG A 336 6.31 20.72 9.37
C ARG A 336 5.33 19.54 9.54
N TYR A 337 5.12 19.03 10.76
CA TYR A 337 4.18 17.94 11.03
C TYR A 337 2.72 18.34 10.78
N HIS A 338 2.29 19.46 11.35
CA HIS A 338 0.96 20.02 11.10
C HIS A 338 0.73 20.40 9.64
N HIS A 339 1.79 20.77 8.90
CA HIS A 339 1.69 21.03 7.46
C HIS A 339 1.37 19.75 6.67
N ASP A 340 1.94 18.60 7.05
CA ASP A 340 1.70 17.34 6.33
C ASP A 340 0.26 16.84 6.51
N HIS A 341 -0.26 16.87 7.75
CA HIS A 341 -1.66 16.54 8.03
C HIS A 341 -2.63 17.44 7.25
N ALA A 342 -2.39 18.76 7.25
CA ALA A 342 -3.22 19.69 6.48
C ALA A 342 -3.17 19.39 4.97
N SER A 343 -2.01 18.96 4.45
CA SER A 343 -1.82 18.54 3.06
C SER A 343 -2.64 17.29 2.74
N MET A 344 -2.54 16.22 3.55
CA MET A 344 -3.34 14.99 3.39
C MET A 344 -4.84 15.28 3.46
N VAL A 345 -5.25 16.14 4.40
CA VAL A 345 -6.66 16.54 4.55
C VAL A 345 -7.17 17.28 3.32
N LYS A 346 -6.33 18.15 2.73
CA LYS A 346 -6.64 18.89 1.50
C LYS A 346 -6.68 17.97 0.28
N SER A 347 -5.78 16.98 0.21
CA SER A 347 -5.71 16.04 -0.90
C SER A 347 -6.92 15.10 -0.97
N MET A 348 -7.62 14.91 0.15
CA MET A 348 -8.87 14.15 0.21
C MET A 348 -10.10 15.06 0.36
N ALA A 349 -10.02 16.32 -0.10
CA ALA A 349 -11.08 17.32 0.09
C ALA A 349 -12.26 17.17 -0.88
N ASN A 350 -12.05 17.52 -2.14
CA ASN A 350 -13.08 17.59 -3.17
C ASN A 350 -12.68 16.70 -4.34
N ILE A 351 -13.55 15.76 -4.70
CA ILE A 351 -13.41 14.92 -5.89
C ILE A 351 -14.62 15.22 -6.78
N ASP A 352 -14.37 15.59 -8.02
CA ASP A 352 -15.42 16.12 -8.90
C ASP A 352 -16.43 15.01 -9.26
N GLY A 353 -17.72 15.32 -9.09
CA GLY A 353 -18.82 14.36 -9.27
C GLY A 353 -19.15 13.54 -8.03
N TYR A 354 -18.44 13.75 -6.91
CA TYR A 354 -18.61 12.96 -5.70
C TYR A 354 -18.75 13.80 -4.44
N LYS A 355 -19.62 13.34 -3.54
CA LYS A 355 -19.76 13.87 -2.17
C LYS A 355 -19.02 12.96 -1.21
N ARG A 356 -18.07 13.53 -0.46
CA ARG A 356 -17.43 12.82 0.65
C ARG A 356 -18.43 12.63 1.81
N THR A 357 -18.58 11.41 2.29
CA THR A 357 -19.46 11.08 3.43
C THR A 357 -18.71 10.88 4.74
N ASP A 358 -17.45 10.46 4.66
CA ASP A 358 -16.61 10.15 5.80
C ASP A 358 -15.16 10.57 5.54
N ARG A 359 -14.48 11.01 6.60
CA ARG A 359 -13.07 11.36 6.58
C ARG A 359 -12.47 11.15 7.96
N ILE A 360 -11.44 10.32 8.05
CA ILE A 360 -10.81 9.97 9.32
C ILE A 360 -9.29 10.00 9.11
N LEU A 361 -8.58 10.63 10.03
CA LEU A 361 -7.12 10.62 10.11
C LEU A 361 -6.73 9.77 11.33
N TYR A 362 -5.85 8.80 11.13
CA TYR A 362 -5.21 8.03 12.19
C TYR A 362 -3.71 8.26 12.13
N GLU A 363 -3.09 8.40 13.30
CA GLU A 363 -1.65 8.37 13.45
C GLU A 363 -1.26 7.01 14.02
N PHE A 364 -0.27 6.39 13.40
CA PHE A 364 0.37 5.17 13.85
C PHE A 364 1.88 5.42 13.97
N GLU A 365 2.61 4.51 14.63
CA GLU A 365 4.05 4.68 14.79
C GLU A 365 4.76 4.78 13.42
N GLY A 366 5.18 6.00 13.06
CA GLY A 366 5.87 6.31 11.80
C GLY A 366 4.99 6.32 10.54
N TYR A 367 3.66 6.24 10.66
CA TYR A 367 2.75 6.41 9.53
C TYR A 367 1.47 7.16 9.91
N ASP A 368 1.09 8.09 9.05
CA ASP A 368 -0.24 8.69 9.04
C ASP A 368 -1.13 7.97 8.02
N LEU A 369 -2.37 7.68 8.41
CA LEU A 369 -3.40 7.12 7.55
C LEU A 369 -4.58 8.09 7.43
N MET A 370 -4.83 8.51 6.20
CA MET A 370 -6.02 9.24 5.83
C MET A 370 -7.01 8.29 5.14
N PHE A 371 -8.20 8.11 5.72
CA PHE A 371 -9.31 7.36 5.13
C PHE A 371 -10.41 8.33 4.69
N GLY A 372 -10.97 8.12 3.49
CA GLY A 372 -12.11 8.88 2.99
C GLY A 372 -13.09 7.99 2.23
N HIS A 373 -14.37 8.26 2.38
CA HIS A 373 -15.44 7.59 1.63
C HIS A 373 -16.25 8.61 0.84
N TYR A 374 -16.61 8.26 -0.40
CA TYR A 374 -17.25 9.13 -1.37
C TYR A 374 -18.40 8.40 -2.08
N CYS A 375 -19.46 9.14 -2.38
CA CYS A 375 -20.61 8.68 -3.16
C CYS A 375 -20.87 9.63 -4.33
N SER A 376 -21.33 9.12 -5.47
CA SER A 376 -21.73 9.93 -6.62
C SER A 376 -22.85 10.92 -6.23
N VAL A 377 -22.85 12.10 -6.86
CA VAL A 377 -23.83 13.20 -6.61
C VAL A 377 -24.98 13.16 -7.60
#